data_AF-A0A7Y2TIM1-F1
#
_entry.id   AF-A0A7Y2TIM1-F1
#
_cell.length_a   1.000
_cell.length_b   1.000
_cell.length_c   1.000
_cell.angle_alpha   90.00
_cell.angle_beta   90.00
_cell.angle_gamma   90.00
#
_symmetry.space_group_name_H-M   'P 1'
#
loop_
_entity.id
_entity.type
_entity.pdbx_description
1 polymer ?
#
loop_
_entity_poly.entity_id
_entity_poly.type
_entity_poly.pdbx_seq_one_letter_code
_entity_poly.pdbx_strand_id
1 'polypeptide(L)'
;TAEPDNLDNTLKSVKRIATYNGFDGWLMLNVYPQRATNPNDLDAEINNELRLANTKHICTAIQELNIETIWVAYGDLIDSRNYLPFCMADIFKELGSDLNWKIIGVPTKKGHPRHPLYKPTKSKLVDFNMEHYVTEKLRQLNLEGIV
;
A
#
# COMPACT_ATOMS: atom_id res chain seq x y z
N THR A 1 11.30 5.68 -14.87
CA THR A 1 12.46 5.36 -13.99
C THR A 1 12.73 6.59 -13.15
N ALA A 2 12.84 6.46 -11.83
CA ALA A 2 13.18 7.58 -10.95
C ALA A 2 14.70 7.77 -10.99
N GLU A 3 15.15 8.94 -11.44
CA GLU A 3 16.55 9.37 -11.34
C GLU A 3 16.76 10.07 -9.99
N PRO A 4 17.98 10.01 -9.41
CA PRO A 4 18.35 10.89 -8.30
C PRO A 4 18.02 12.34 -8.70
N ASP A 5 17.31 13.06 -7.83
CA ASP A 5 16.78 14.42 -8.03
C ASP A 5 15.59 14.61 -8.98
N ASN A 6 15.14 13.58 -9.71
CA ASN A 6 13.92 13.64 -10.52
C ASN A 6 12.88 12.62 -10.05
N LEU A 7 12.43 12.82 -8.80
CA LEU A 7 11.28 12.09 -8.24
C LEU A 7 10.08 12.23 -9.18
N ASP A 8 9.42 11.11 -9.48
CA ASP A 8 8.12 11.15 -10.16
C ASP A 8 7.09 11.92 -9.30
N ASN A 9 5.97 12.29 -9.91
CA ASN A 9 4.96 13.12 -9.22
C ASN A 9 4.36 12.45 -7.97
N THR A 10 4.33 11.12 -7.94
CA THR A 10 3.88 10.35 -6.78
C THR A 10 4.89 10.47 -5.65
N LEU A 11 6.18 10.26 -5.91
CA LEU A 11 7.24 10.41 -4.92
C LEU A 11 7.40 11.86 -4.43
N LYS A 12 7.20 12.85 -5.30
CA LYS A 12 7.10 14.28 -4.91
C LYS A 12 5.95 14.50 -3.93
N SER A 13 4.80 13.86 -4.15
CA SER A 13 3.67 13.88 -3.22
C SER A 13 3.98 13.20 -1.89
N VAL A 14 4.61 12.03 -1.91
CA VAL A 14 4.99 11.31 -0.69
C VAL A 14 5.95 12.15 0.14
N LYS A 15 7.02 12.67 -0.46
CA LYS A 15 8.01 13.50 0.23
C LYS A 15 7.36 14.67 0.95
N ARG A 16 6.58 15.49 0.25
CA ARG A 16 5.98 16.71 0.85
C ARG A 16 4.97 16.39 1.96
N ILE A 17 4.18 15.32 1.80
CA ILE A 17 3.15 14.94 2.78
C ILE A 17 3.80 14.31 4.01
N ALA A 18 4.78 13.42 3.82
CA ALA A 18 5.55 12.84 4.92
C ALA A 18 6.23 13.94 5.76
N THR A 19 6.94 14.88 5.12
CA THR A 19 7.56 16.02 5.81
C THR A 19 6.53 16.88 6.54
N TYR A 20 5.37 17.17 5.94
CA TYR A 20 4.32 17.95 6.60
C TYR A 20 3.77 17.26 7.87
N ASN A 21 3.73 15.92 7.89
CA ASN A 21 3.27 15.14 9.04
C ASN A 21 4.39 14.83 10.05
N GLY A 22 5.58 15.41 9.88
CA GLY A 22 6.67 15.33 10.87
C GLY A 22 7.61 14.14 10.70
N PHE A 23 7.53 13.39 9.59
CA PHE A 23 8.46 12.31 9.30
C PHE A 23 9.77 12.86 8.70
N ASP A 24 10.90 12.26 9.09
CA ASP A 24 12.25 12.59 8.63
C ASP A 24 12.68 11.81 7.38
N GLY A 25 11.99 10.72 7.07
CA GLY A 25 12.23 9.86 5.91
C GLY A 25 10.99 9.08 5.48
N TRP A 26 11.11 8.36 4.37
CA TRP A 26 10.09 7.42 3.89
C TRP A 26 10.72 6.34 3.01
N LEU A 27 10.10 5.17 3.02
CA LEU A 27 10.37 4.05 2.13
C LEU A 27 9.08 3.70 1.39
N MET A 28 9.14 3.58 0.07
CA MET A 28 7.99 3.16 -0.75
C MET A 28 8.13 1.69 -1.13
N LEU A 29 7.14 0.90 -0.75
CA LEU A 29 7.06 -0.53 -1.04
C LEU A 29 5.81 -0.81 -1.85
N ASN A 30 5.93 -1.65 -2.88
CA ASN A 30 4.79 -2.06 -3.69
C ASN A 30 4.09 -3.26 -3.05
N VAL A 31 2.76 -3.30 -3.15
CA VAL A 31 1.95 -4.46 -2.71
C VAL A 31 2.34 -5.73 -3.47
N TYR A 32 2.77 -5.59 -4.74
CA TYR A 32 3.21 -6.69 -5.59
C TYR A 32 4.47 -6.29 -6.37
N PRO A 33 5.48 -7.17 -6.52
CA PRO A 33 6.80 -6.78 -7.02
C PRO A 33 6.90 -6.69 -8.55
N GLN A 34 5.92 -7.23 -9.29
CA GLN A 34 5.92 -7.15 -10.76
C GLN A 34 5.80 -5.69 -11.20
N ARG A 35 6.74 -5.25 -12.05
CA ARG A 35 6.74 -3.90 -12.59
C ARG A 35 5.83 -3.83 -13.80
N ALA A 36 4.82 -2.97 -13.74
CA ALA A 36 3.96 -2.64 -14.86
C ALA A 36 3.68 -1.13 -14.84
N THR A 37 3.73 -0.48 -16.01
CA THR A 37 3.40 0.96 -16.10
C THR A 37 1.89 1.15 -16.04
N ASN A 38 1.13 0.23 -16.65
CA ASN A 38 -0.31 0.13 -16.52
C ASN A 38 -0.65 -1.10 -15.66
N PRO A 39 -1.46 -0.98 -14.59
CA PRO A 39 -1.87 -2.12 -13.77
C PRO A 39 -2.54 -3.26 -14.57
N ASN A 40 -3.13 -2.94 -15.73
CA ASN A 40 -3.71 -3.94 -16.63
C ASN A 40 -2.67 -4.80 -17.35
N ASP A 41 -1.38 -4.43 -17.31
CA ASP A 41 -0.28 -5.21 -17.87
C ASP A 41 0.34 -6.18 -16.84
N LEU A 42 -0.17 -6.20 -15.60
CA LEU A 42 0.18 -7.24 -14.63
C LEU A 42 -0.30 -8.61 -15.13
N ASP A 43 0.35 -9.68 -14.71
CA ASP A 43 -0.12 -11.02 -15.03
C ASP A 43 -1.56 -11.20 -14.52
N ALA A 44 -2.38 -11.96 -15.23
CA ALA A 44 -3.75 -12.21 -14.78
C ALA A 44 -3.76 -13.07 -13.52
N GLU A 45 -2.82 -14.00 -13.44
CA GLU A 45 -2.63 -14.94 -12.34
C GLU A 45 -1.44 -14.52 -11.47
N ILE A 46 -1.55 -14.82 -10.18
CA ILE A 46 -0.50 -14.50 -9.23
C ILE A 46 0.69 -15.46 -9.33
N ASN A 47 1.90 -14.92 -9.41
CA ASN A 47 3.10 -15.69 -9.11
C ASN A 47 3.28 -15.77 -7.57
N ASN A 48 3.09 -16.97 -7.03
CA ASN A 48 3.18 -17.24 -5.58
C ASN A 48 4.60 -17.08 -5.02
N GLU A 49 5.65 -17.39 -5.78
CA GLU A 49 7.03 -17.19 -5.33
C GLU A 49 7.32 -15.70 -5.16
N LEU A 50 6.90 -14.88 -6.13
CA LEU A 50 7.01 -13.42 -6.05
C LEU A 50 6.21 -12.84 -4.89
N ARG A 51 4.98 -13.34 -4.66
CA ARG A 51 4.15 -12.92 -3.53
C ARG A 51 4.85 -13.16 -2.19
N LEU A 52 5.28 -14.40 -1.95
CA LEU A 52 5.91 -14.80 -0.68
C LEU A 52 7.24 -14.07 -0.46
N ALA A 53 8.06 -13.96 -1.51
CA ALA A 53 9.32 -13.21 -1.45
C ALA A 53 9.07 -11.73 -1.13
N ASN A 54 8.08 -11.09 -1.77
CA ASN A 54 7.75 -9.68 -1.51
C ASN A 54 7.33 -9.45 -0.06
N THR A 55 6.41 -10.26 0.46
CA THR A 55 5.96 -10.17 1.85
C THR A 55 7.13 -10.30 2.81
N LYS A 56 8.02 -11.29 2.59
CA LYS A 56 9.21 -11.48 3.41
C LYS A 56 10.12 -10.25 3.38
N HIS A 57 10.43 -9.71 2.20
CA HIS A 57 11.29 -8.53 2.06
C HIS A 57 10.70 -7.29 2.73
N ILE A 58 9.39 -7.08 2.61
CA ILE A 58 8.69 -5.98 3.30
C ILE A 58 8.84 -6.14 4.81
N CYS A 59 8.54 -7.32 5.36
CA CYS A 59 8.61 -7.55 6.80
C CYS A 59 10.02 -7.35 7.35
N THR A 60 11.03 -7.90 6.65
CA THR A 60 12.43 -7.69 7.01
C THR A 60 12.80 -6.20 7.00
N ALA A 61 12.44 -5.45 5.95
CA ALA A 61 12.76 -4.02 5.88
C ALA A 61 12.10 -3.21 7.01
N ILE A 62 10.83 -3.49 7.33
CA ILE A 62 10.12 -2.83 8.42
C ILE A 62 10.77 -3.11 9.78
N GLN A 63 11.16 -4.37 10.03
CA GLN A 63 11.83 -4.78 11.27
C GLN A 63 13.23 -4.19 11.40
N GLU A 64 14.08 -4.32 10.38
CA GLU A 64 15.48 -3.86 10.42
C GLU A 64 15.60 -2.34 10.57
N LEU A 65 14.65 -1.60 9.99
CA LEU A 65 14.62 -0.14 10.06
C LEU A 65 13.80 0.39 11.25
N ASN A 66 13.23 -0.49 12.09
CA ASN A 66 12.37 -0.15 13.21
C ASN A 66 11.20 0.79 12.82
N ILE A 67 10.54 0.49 11.71
CA ILE A 67 9.44 1.32 11.21
C ILE A 67 8.16 1.02 11.98
N GLU A 68 7.65 2.03 12.69
CA GLU A 68 6.42 1.91 13.48
C GLU A 68 5.17 2.42 12.74
N THR A 69 5.33 3.17 11.64
CA THR A 69 4.21 3.80 10.91
C THR A 69 4.17 3.33 9.47
N ILE A 70 3.02 2.79 9.04
CA ILE A 70 2.77 2.35 7.68
C ILE A 70 1.69 3.23 7.06
N TRP A 71 2.06 3.97 6.03
CA TRP A 71 1.09 4.73 5.24
C TRP A 71 0.63 3.93 4.02
N VAL A 72 -0.65 3.56 4.00
CA VAL A 72 -1.28 2.82 2.92
C VAL A 72 -1.86 3.77 1.87
N ALA A 73 -1.55 3.58 0.58
CA ALA A 73 -1.83 4.60 -0.43
C ALA A 73 -2.01 4.09 -1.89
N TYR A 74 -2.57 2.91 -2.11
CA TYR A 74 -2.70 2.31 -3.45
C TYR A 74 -3.95 2.75 -4.26
N GLY A 75 -4.95 3.38 -3.64
CA GLY A 75 -6.18 3.82 -4.31
C GLY A 75 -7.06 2.67 -4.81
N ASP A 76 -7.96 2.97 -5.76
CA ASP A 76 -8.87 1.97 -6.33
C ASP A 76 -8.16 1.00 -7.30
N LEU A 77 -6.87 1.23 -7.59
CA LEU A 77 -6.06 0.36 -8.45
C LEU A 77 -5.75 -1.00 -7.81
N ILE A 78 -5.93 -1.14 -6.50
CA ILE A 78 -5.84 -2.44 -5.83
C ILE A 78 -6.84 -3.46 -6.39
N ASP A 79 -7.95 -3.00 -6.98
CA ASP A 79 -8.96 -3.87 -7.60
C ASP A 79 -8.61 -4.24 -9.06
N SER A 80 -7.49 -3.76 -9.62
CA SER A 80 -7.10 -4.07 -11.02
C SER A 80 -6.77 -5.55 -11.25
N ARG A 81 -6.44 -6.26 -10.17
CA ARG A 81 -6.22 -7.69 -10.14
C ARG A 81 -6.78 -8.26 -8.85
N ASN A 82 -7.52 -9.34 -8.99
CA ASN A 82 -8.20 -10.02 -7.89
C ASN A 82 -7.25 -10.46 -6.78
N TYR A 83 -5.97 -10.72 -7.11
CA TYR A 83 -4.98 -11.19 -6.14
C TYR A 83 -4.31 -10.08 -5.30
N LEU A 84 -4.40 -8.80 -5.69
CA LEU A 84 -3.69 -7.71 -5.00
C LEU A 84 -4.22 -7.47 -3.57
N PRO A 85 -5.53 -7.52 -3.30
CA PRO A 85 -6.04 -7.46 -1.93
C PRO A 85 -5.48 -8.58 -1.05
N PHE A 86 -5.30 -9.80 -1.60
CA PHE A 86 -4.69 -10.92 -0.86
C PHE A 86 -3.22 -10.67 -0.55
N CYS A 87 -2.46 -10.09 -1.48
CA CYS A 87 -1.07 -9.70 -1.21
C CYS A 87 -0.97 -8.70 -0.04
N MET A 88 -1.88 -7.72 0.01
CA MET A 88 -1.94 -6.78 1.13
C MET A 88 -2.39 -7.47 2.43
N ALA A 89 -3.31 -8.43 2.35
CA ALA A 89 -3.73 -9.21 3.50
C ALA A 89 -2.57 -10.04 4.09
N ASP A 90 -1.74 -10.65 3.23
CA ASP A 90 -0.54 -11.37 3.66
C ASP A 90 0.47 -10.45 4.37
N ILE A 91 0.74 -9.27 3.78
CA ILE A 91 1.60 -8.27 4.40
C ILE A 91 1.06 -7.85 5.77
N PHE A 92 -0.24 -7.57 5.87
CA PHE A 92 -0.87 -7.20 7.13
C PHE A 92 -0.79 -8.33 8.17
N LYS A 93 -1.02 -9.58 7.76
CA LYS A 93 -0.95 -10.74 8.64
C LYS A 93 0.45 -10.92 9.26
N GLU A 94 1.51 -10.71 8.48
CA GLU A 94 2.88 -10.85 8.96
C GLU A 94 3.35 -9.65 9.81
N LEU A 95 2.88 -8.44 9.49
CA LEU A 95 3.27 -7.22 10.23
C LEU A 95 2.45 -6.98 11.51
N GLY A 96 1.18 -7.40 11.53
CA GLY A 96 0.27 -7.23 12.66
C GLY A 96 -0.44 -5.87 12.73
N SER A 97 -1.40 -5.79 13.65
CA SER A 97 -2.22 -4.59 13.90
C SER A 97 -1.56 -3.55 14.80
N ASP A 98 -0.48 -3.90 15.49
CA ASP A 98 0.21 -3.03 16.46
C ASP A 98 0.99 -1.87 15.80
N LEU A 99 1.27 -1.96 14.49
CA LEU A 99 1.85 -0.84 13.74
C LEU A 99 0.84 0.31 13.59
N ASN A 100 1.36 1.52 13.46
CA ASN A 100 0.54 2.70 13.20
C ASN A 100 0.13 2.73 11.72
N TRP A 101 -0.97 2.07 11.38
CA TRP A 101 -1.55 2.09 10.04
C TRP A 101 -2.23 3.43 9.76
N LYS A 102 -1.80 4.11 8.70
CA LYS A 102 -2.27 5.45 8.33
C LYS A 102 -2.78 5.52 6.90
N ILE A 103 -3.71 6.45 6.66
CA ILE A 103 -4.15 6.88 5.33
C ILE A 103 -4.21 8.41 5.24
N ILE A 104 -4.33 8.96 4.02
CA ILE A 104 -4.68 10.37 3.84
C ILE A 104 -6.19 10.55 3.94
N GLY A 105 -6.62 11.31 4.95
CA GLY A 105 -8.02 11.71 5.11
C GLY A 105 -8.95 10.50 5.17
N VAL A 106 -10.03 10.52 4.40
CA VAL A 106 -10.99 9.41 4.34
C VAL A 106 -10.75 8.50 3.14
N PRO A 107 -11.16 7.22 3.18
CA PRO A 107 -11.07 6.31 2.05
C PRO A 107 -11.79 6.81 0.77
N THR A 108 -11.56 6.14 -0.36
CA THR A 108 -12.33 6.32 -1.60
C THR A 108 -13.78 5.87 -1.41
N LYS A 109 -14.64 6.09 -2.43
CA LYS A 109 -16.03 5.60 -2.41
C LYS A 109 -16.11 4.08 -2.29
N LYS A 110 -15.10 3.36 -2.79
CA LYS A 110 -14.95 1.91 -2.68
C LYS A 110 -14.31 1.44 -1.35
N GLY A 111 -13.98 2.38 -0.47
CA GLY A 111 -13.38 2.10 0.83
C GLY A 111 -11.85 1.95 0.81
N HIS A 112 -11.15 2.28 -0.29
CA HIS A 112 -9.70 2.11 -0.38
C HIS A 112 -8.90 3.31 0.14
N PRO A 113 -7.72 3.10 0.73
CA PRO A 113 -6.74 4.15 1.01
C PRO A 113 -6.41 4.99 -0.22
N ARG A 114 -6.51 6.32 -0.14
CA ARG A 114 -6.34 7.20 -1.30
C ARG A 114 -4.90 7.26 -1.78
N HIS A 115 -4.74 7.24 -3.10
CA HIS A 115 -3.45 7.49 -3.75
C HIS A 115 -2.93 8.91 -3.41
N PRO A 116 -1.61 9.09 -3.19
CA PRO A 116 -1.01 10.36 -2.77
C PRO A 116 -0.93 11.40 -3.90
N LEU A 117 -1.02 10.95 -5.15
CA LEU A 117 -0.96 11.83 -6.30
C LEU A 117 -2.12 12.85 -6.23
N TYR A 118 -1.80 14.10 -6.52
CA TYR A 118 -2.72 15.25 -6.46
C TYR A 118 -3.28 15.59 -5.06
N LYS A 119 -2.71 15.03 -3.98
CA LYS A 119 -3.05 15.46 -2.62
C LYS A 119 -2.28 16.73 -2.22
N PRO A 120 -2.94 17.69 -1.56
CA PRO A 120 -2.27 18.89 -1.04
C PRO A 120 -1.14 18.52 -0.07
N THR A 121 -0.09 19.34 0.00
CA THR A 121 0.99 19.18 1.00
C THR A 121 0.45 19.05 2.43
N LYS A 122 -0.60 19.82 2.76
CA LYS A 122 -1.20 19.86 4.09
C LYS A 122 -2.13 18.67 4.40
N SER A 123 -2.14 17.65 3.55
CA SER A 123 -2.90 16.42 3.82
C SER A 123 -2.38 15.73 5.08
N LYS A 124 -3.29 15.52 6.04
CA LYS A 124 -2.97 14.82 7.29
C LYS A 124 -3.06 13.31 7.10
N LEU A 125 -2.09 12.61 7.68
CA LEU A 125 -2.17 11.18 7.92
C LEU A 125 -3.05 10.93 9.13
N VAL A 126 -4.04 10.06 8.98
CA VAL A 126 -5.00 9.70 10.04
C VAL A 126 -4.98 8.20 10.26
N ASP A 127 -5.37 7.77 11.45
CA ASP A 127 -5.45 6.35 11.81
C ASP A 127 -6.37 5.58 10.88
N PHE A 128 -5.95 4.37 10.54
CA PHE A 128 -6.67 3.47 9.67
C PHE A 128 -6.82 2.11 10.32
N ASN A 129 -8.05 1.65 10.49
CA ASN A 129 -8.32 0.31 10.98
C ASN A 129 -8.05 -0.70 9.85
N MET A 130 -6.79 -1.08 9.71
CA MET A 130 -6.32 -2.00 8.67
C MET A 130 -6.91 -3.40 8.84
N GLU A 131 -7.07 -3.87 10.08
CA GLU A 131 -7.67 -5.17 10.39
C GLU A 131 -9.11 -5.27 9.86
N HIS A 132 -9.93 -4.27 10.17
CA HIS A 132 -11.29 -4.19 9.67
C HIS A 132 -11.32 -4.12 8.14
N TYR A 133 -10.46 -3.29 7.55
CA TYR A 133 -10.38 -3.15 6.10
C TYR A 133 -10.02 -4.47 5.39
N VAL A 134 -8.99 -5.17 5.86
CA VAL A 134 -8.57 -6.46 5.27
C VAL A 134 -9.67 -7.51 5.41
N THR A 135 -10.27 -7.61 6.60
CA THR A 135 -11.35 -8.57 6.88
C THR A 135 -12.54 -8.36 5.94
N GLU A 136 -12.99 -7.12 5.78
CA GLU A 136 -14.11 -6.80 4.89
C GLU A 136 -13.77 -7.07 3.42
N LYS A 137 -12.53 -6.78 2.99
CA LYS A 137 -12.11 -7.05 1.61
C LYS A 137 -12.04 -8.53 1.28
N LEU A 138 -11.46 -9.33 2.18
CA LEU A 138 -11.44 -10.79 2.01
C LEU A 138 -12.86 -11.37 2.00
N ARG A 139 -13.75 -10.87 2.86
CA ARG A 139 -15.15 -11.26 2.86
C ARG A 139 -15.84 -10.95 1.53
N GLN A 140 -15.65 -9.75 0.97
CA GLN A 140 -16.21 -9.36 -0.32
C GLN A 140 -15.76 -10.28 -1.45
N LEU A 141 -14.46 -10.55 -1.53
CA LEU A 141 -13.89 -11.42 -2.58
C LEU A 141 -14.39 -12.87 -2.48
N ASN A 142 -14.58 -13.39 -1.26
CA ASN A 142 -15.18 -14.71 -1.05
C ASN A 142 -16.64 -14.74 -1.52
N LEU A 143 -17.42 -13.68 -1.27
CA LEU A 143 -18.81 -13.59 -1.73
C LEU A 143 -18.91 -13.49 -3.26
N GLU A 144 -17.88 -12.95 -3.91
CA GLU A 144 -17.79 -12.83 -5.37
C GLU A 144 -17.29 -14.12 -6.06
N GLY A 145 -16.97 -15.17 -5.29
CA GLY A 145 -16.47 -16.45 -5.83
C GLY A 145 -15.08 -16.34 -6.45
N ILE A 146 -14.30 -15.34 -6.03
CA ILE A 146 -12.93 -15.09 -6.50
C ILE A 146 -11.91 -15.96 -5.73
N VAL A 147 -12.37 -16.67 -4.69
CA VAL A 147 -11.62 -17.62 -3.85
C VAL A 147 -12.43 -18.90 -3.68
#